data_AF-A0A383DT52-F1
#
_entry.id   AF-A0A383DT52-F1
#
_cell.length_a   1.000
_cell.length_b   1.000
_cell.length_c   1.000
_cell.angle_alpha   90.00
_cell.angle_beta   90.00
_cell.angle_gamma   90.00
#
_symmetry.space_group_name_H-M   'P 1'
#
loop_
_entity.id
_entity.type
_entity.pdbx_description
1 polymer ?
#
loop_
_entity_poly.entity_id
_entity_poly.type
_entity_poly.pdbx_seq_one_letter_code
_entity_poly.pdbx_strand_id
1 'polypeptide(L)'
;MRIKKVFLKIINGFWAIPVVLLIRAIRPFFYIKFLQIRSNRIGHFVFDSVHLIILSKYSRGESHSLIFFEEPSANEFWAKFLKRNLTINQWSKYLFYWNAKIPGGQIFNEHSIFLSNHSRDFDGLFENSGFKLSFSEEENIKGKDWLKSKGWVEGDPFVCLLVRD
;
A
#
# COMPACT_ATOMS: atom_id res chain seq x y z
N MET A 1 24.22 -0.29 1.09
CA MET A 1 22.79 -0.19 0.70
C MET A 1 22.26 1.25 0.61
N ARG A 2 22.61 2.15 1.53
CA ARG A 2 22.14 3.56 1.56
C ARG A 2 22.58 4.39 0.33
N ILE A 3 23.83 4.26 -0.11
CA ILE A 3 24.38 4.97 -1.28
C ILE A 3 23.62 4.64 -2.57
N LYS A 4 23.35 3.35 -2.82
CA LYS A 4 22.55 2.90 -3.98
C LYS A 4 21.15 3.52 -3.99
N LYS A 5 20.46 3.58 -2.84
CA LYS A 5 19.12 4.19 -2.73
C LYS A 5 19.16 5.70 -3.01
N VAL A 6 20.20 6.41 -2.56
CA VAL A 6 20.37 7.84 -2.84
C VAL A 6 20.66 8.08 -4.32
N PHE A 7 21.58 7.31 -4.90
CA PHE A 7 21.92 7.37 -6.31
C PHE A 7 20.70 7.16 -7.22
N LEU A 8 19.89 6.14 -6.94
CA LEU A 8 18.64 5.90 -7.68
C LEU A 8 17.68 7.10 -7.60
N LYS A 9 17.55 7.75 -6.44
CA LYS A 9 16.71 8.94 -6.30
C LYS A 9 17.22 10.11 -7.14
N ILE A 10 18.55 10.29 -7.19
CA ILE A 10 19.18 11.35 -7.99
C ILE A 10 18.94 11.12 -9.48
N ILE A 11 19.22 9.92 -9.99
CA ILE A 11 18.98 9.58 -11.41
C ILE A 11 17.52 9.82 -11.77
N ASN A 12 16.59 9.32 -10.94
CA ASN A 12 15.17 9.46 -11.23
C ASN A 12 14.68 10.92 -11.09
N GLY A 13 15.49 11.82 -10.52
CA GLY A 13 15.19 13.26 -10.49
C GLY A 13 15.08 13.88 -11.88
N PHE A 14 15.85 13.39 -12.85
CA PHE A 14 15.85 13.92 -14.22
C PHE A 14 14.45 13.93 -14.85
N TRP A 15 13.68 12.86 -14.68
CA TRP A 15 12.30 12.79 -15.17
C TRP A 15 11.27 13.15 -14.09
N ALA A 16 11.55 12.85 -12.81
CA ALA A 16 10.58 13.06 -11.74
C ALA A 16 10.33 14.55 -11.47
N ILE A 17 11.36 15.40 -11.54
CA ILE A 17 11.23 16.83 -11.29
C ILE A 17 10.30 17.49 -12.33
N PRO A 18 10.53 17.33 -13.67
CA PRO A 18 9.60 17.84 -14.68
C PRO A 18 8.16 17.35 -14.49
N VAL A 19 7.97 16.06 -14.19
CA VAL A 19 6.64 15.48 -13.98
C VAL A 19 5.97 16.05 -12.72
N VAL A 20 6.70 16.25 -11.62
CA VAL A 20 6.15 16.91 -10.43
C VAL A 20 5.71 18.34 -10.74
N LEU A 21 6.51 19.11 -11.48
CA LEU A 21 6.13 20.47 -11.87
C LEU A 21 4.86 20.48 -12.74
N LEU A 22 4.73 19.52 -13.66
CA LEU A 22 3.51 19.33 -14.44
C LEU A 22 2.30 18.99 -13.55
N ILE A 23 2.45 18.03 -12.63
CA ILE A 23 1.39 17.64 -11.67
C ILE A 23 0.92 18.86 -10.87
N ARG A 24 1.85 19.74 -10.47
CA ARG A 24 1.52 20.98 -9.75
C ARG A 24 0.79 21.99 -10.63
N ALA A 25 1.20 22.14 -11.89
CA ALA A 25 0.56 23.04 -12.84
C ALA A 25 -0.89 22.63 -13.14
N ILE A 26 -1.16 21.32 -13.25
CA ILE A 26 -2.52 20.81 -13.51
C ILE A 26 -3.40 20.73 -12.26
N ARG A 27 -2.83 20.91 -11.06
CA ARG A 27 -3.54 20.77 -9.76
C ARG A 27 -4.90 21.47 -9.70
N PRO A 28 -5.07 22.72 -10.19
CA PRO A 28 -6.36 23.41 -10.13
C PRO A 28 -7.50 22.67 -10.85
N PHE A 29 -7.15 21.82 -11.82
CA PHE A 29 -8.10 21.05 -12.62
C PHE A 29 -8.12 19.57 -12.24
N PHE A 30 -6.96 19.01 -11.88
CA PHE A 30 -6.79 17.60 -11.58
C PHE A 30 -5.88 17.41 -10.36
N TYR A 31 -6.46 16.97 -9.25
CA TYR A 31 -5.72 16.70 -8.03
C TYR A 31 -5.22 15.25 -7.97
N ILE A 32 -3.89 15.08 -7.95
CA ILE A 32 -3.23 13.77 -7.85
C ILE A 32 -2.72 13.57 -6.42
N LYS A 33 -3.12 12.47 -5.79
CA LYS A 33 -2.71 12.09 -4.44
C LYS A 33 -1.56 11.09 -4.49
N PHE A 34 -0.57 11.24 -3.61
CA PHE A 34 0.47 10.23 -3.42
C PHE A 34 0.14 9.41 -2.17
N LEU A 35 -0.10 8.10 -2.35
CA LEU A 35 -0.43 7.18 -1.28
C LEU A 35 0.70 6.18 -1.09
N GLN A 36 1.44 6.32 0.00
CA GLN A 36 2.42 5.30 0.38
C GLN A 36 1.74 4.24 1.27
N ILE A 37 2.10 2.97 1.09
CA ILE A 37 1.70 1.85 1.95
C ILE A 37 2.95 1.34 2.69
N ARG A 38 2.85 1.19 4.02
CA ARG A 38 3.97 0.85 4.90
C ARG A 38 4.13 -0.66 4.87
N SER A 39 4.96 -1.11 3.95
CA SER A 39 5.15 -2.54 3.71
C SER A 39 6.22 -3.17 4.60
N ASN A 40 7.04 -2.37 5.30
CA ASN A 40 8.20 -2.87 6.05
C ASN A 40 7.86 -3.59 7.36
N ARG A 41 6.59 -3.58 7.80
CA ARG A 41 6.09 -4.27 8.99
C ARG A 41 4.72 -4.86 8.70
N ILE A 42 4.54 -6.16 8.96
CA ILE A 42 3.33 -6.88 8.54
C ILE A 42 2.03 -6.30 9.10
N GLY A 43 2.02 -5.86 10.37
CA GLY A 43 0.82 -5.30 11.01
C GLY A 43 0.30 -4.05 10.28
N HIS A 44 1.17 -3.05 10.09
CA HIS A 44 0.83 -1.86 9.30
C HIS A 44 0.56 -2.22 7.84
N PHE A 45 1.32 -3.15 7.27
CA PHE A 45 1.18 -3.50 5.87
C PHE A 45 -0.19 -4.08 5.55
N VAL A 46 -0.68 -5.02 6.38
CA VAL A 46 -2.01 -5.59 6.24
C VAL A 46 -3.07 -4.53 6.50
N PHE A 47 -3.00 -3.83 7.63
CA PHE A 47 -4.02 -2.83 8.00
C PHE A 47 -4.17 -1.73 6.95
N ASP A 48 -3.08 -1.02 6.62
CA ASP A 48 -3.11 0.16 5.76
C ASP A 48 -3.59 -0.18 4.34
N SER A 49 -3.19 -1.36 3.85
CA SER A 49 -3.56 -1.82 2.52
C SER A 49 -5.02 -2.28 2.43
N VAL A 50 -5.55 -2.97 3.45
CA VAL A 50 -6.97 -3.34 3.51
C VAL A 50 -7.84 -2.09 3.63
N HIS A 51 -7.45 -1.16 4.50
CA HIS A 51 -8.13 0.13 4.64
C HIS A 51 -8.21 0.86 3.30
N LEU A 52 -7.10 0.94 2.57
CA LEU A 52 -7.07 1.54 1.23
C LEU A 52 -7.95 0.80 0.22
N ILE A 53 -7.95 -0.54 0.21
CA ILE A 53 -8.84 -1.31 -0.68
C ILE A 53 -10.30 -0.96 -0.39
N ILE A 54 -10.69 -0.93 0.88
CA ILE A 54 -12.06 -0.59 1.27
C ILE A 54 -12.39 0.82 0.78
N LEU A 55 -11.58 1.83 1.13
CA LEU A 55 -11.81 3.20 0.67
C LEU A 55 -11.92 3.29 -0.86
N SER A 56 -11.03 2.63 -1.60
CA SER A 56 -11.06 2.64 -3.07
C SER A 56 -12.33 2.06 -3.68
N LYS A 57 -13.03 1.16 -2.97
CA LYS A 57 -14.30 0.55 -3.41
C LYS A 57 -15.52 1.36 -3.00
N TYR A 58 -15.50 1.99 -1.83
CA TYR A 58 -16.62 2.76 -1.28
C TYR A 58 -16.69 4.17 -1.84
N SER A 59 -15.54 4.79 -2.04
CA SER A 59 -15.45 6.09 -2.65
C SER A 59 -15.66 5.97 -4.16
N ARG A 60 -16.91 6.05 -4.62
CA ARG A 60 -17.26 6.21 -6.05
C ARG A 60 -16.57 7.45 -6.61
N GLY A 61 -15.35 7.31 -7.11
CA GLY A 61 -14.64 8.37 -7.83
C GLY A 61 -13.61 9.17 -7.04
N GLU A 62 -13.14 8.72 -5.87
CA GLU A 62 -12.10 9.48 -5.17
C GLU A 62 -10.70 9.26 -5.76
N SER A 63 -10.36 10.22 -6.63
CA SER A 63 -9.03 10.82 -6.83
C SER A 63 -7.99 9.96 -7.54
N HIS A 64 -7.36 10.56 -8.55
CA HIS A 64 -6.18 10.08 -9.25
C HIS A 64 -5.02 9.84 -8.26
N SER A 65 -4.98 8.66 -7.67
CA SER A 65 -4.04 8.32 -6.61
C SER A 65 -2.92 7.47 -7.17
N LEU A 66 -1.68 7.89 -6.93
CA LEU A 66 -0.48 7.13 -7.22
C LEU A 66 -0.05 6.39 -5.96
N ILE A 67 -0.29 5.08 -5.95
CA ILE A 67 -0.06 4.21 -4.79
C ILE A 67 1.31 3.54 -4.93
N PHE A 68 2.11 3.48 -3.86
CA PHE A 68 3.39 2.76 -3.87
C PHE A 68 3.72 2.13 -2.51
N PHE A 69 4.55 1.09 -2.53
CA PHE A 69 5.04 0.46 -1.30
C PHE A 69 6.28 1.17 -0.77
N GLU A 70 6.39 1.22 0.56
CA GLU A 70 7.71 1.30 1.18
C GLU A 70 8.58 0.09 0.76
N GLU A 71 9.90 0.20 0.84
CA GLU A 71 10.80 -0.91 0.49
C GLU A 71 11.90 -1.09 1.55
N PRO A 72 12.18 -2.34 1.97
CA PRO A 72 11.62 -3.60 1.46
C PRO A 72 10.23 -3.95 2.03
N SER A 73 9.53 -4.88 1.37
CA SER A 73 8.30 -5.47 1.90
C SER A 73 8.62 -6.53 2.96
N ALA A 74 7.86 -6.54 4.05
CA ALA A 74 7.92 -7.56 5.09
C ALA A 74 7.28 -8.88 4.65
N ASN A 75 6.45 -8.87 3.61
CA ASN A 75 5.81 -10.07 3.08
C ASN A 75 5.60 -9.95 1.57
N GLU A 76 6.30 -10.79 0.81
CA GLU A 76 6.25 -10.76 -0.66
C GLU A 76 4.93 -11.28 -1.22
N PHE A 77 4.35 -12.31 -0.59
CA PHE A 77 3.05 -12.83 -0.97
C PHE A 77 1.97 -11.75 -0.84
N TRP A 78 1.93 -11.05 0.30
CA TRP A 78 0.99 -9.95 0.52
C TRP A 78 1.21 -8.81 -0.49
N ALA A 79 2.46 -8.45 -0.78
CA ALA A 79 2.75 -7.45 -1.81
C ALA A 79 2.23 -7.86 -3.20
N LYS A 80 2.39 -9.15 -3.56
CA LYS A 80 1.83 -9.70 -4.81
C LYS A 80 0.30 -9.69 -4.79
N PHE A 81 -0.30 -10.10 -3.68
CA PHE A 81 -1.74 -10.10 -3.47
C PHE A 81 -2.33 -8.69 -3.68
N LEU A 82 -1.72 -7.68 -3.08
CA LEU A 82 -2.16 -6.29 -3.18
C LEU A 82 -2.06 -5.73 -4.59
N LYS A 83 -1.01 -6.08 -5.36
CA LYS A 83 -0.89 -5.65 -6.77
C LYS A 83 -2.02 -6.17 -7.67
N ARG A 84 -2.78 -7.18 -7.24
CA ARG A 84 -3.98 -7.65 -7.94
C ARG A 84 -5.24 -6.85 -7.58
N ASN A 85 -5.25 -6.23 -6.40
CA ASN A 85 -6.41 -5.53 -5.84
C ASN A 85 -6.28 -4.00 -5.91
N LEU A 86 -5.06 -3.49 -6.08
CA LEU A 86 -4.74 -2.07 -6.16
C LEU A 86 -3.78 -1.83 -7.33
N THR A 87 -3.95 -0.70 -8.01
CA THR A 87 -2.96 -0.20 -8.98
C THR A 87 -1.75 0.36 -8.23
N ILE A 88 -0.70 -0.45 -8.10
CA ILE A 88 0.55 -0.05 -7.43
C ILE A 88 1.57 0.46 -8.46
N ASN A 89 1.90 1.74 -8.36
CA ASN A 89 2.87 2.44 -9.21
C ASN A 89 4.17 2.67 -8.43
N GLN A 90 5.03 1.65 -8.32
CA GLN A 90 6.25 1.74 -7.50
C GLN A 90 7.21 2.86 -7.93
N TRP A 91 7.16 3.30 -9.20
CA TRP A 91 7.93 4.44 -9.70
C TRP A 91 7.47 5.79 -9.12
N SER A 92 6.22 5.91 -8.67
CA SER A 92 5.68 7.14 -8.09
C SER A 92 6.36 7.54 -6.78
N LYS A 93 7.08 6.62 -6.13
CA LYS A 93 7.95 6.92 -4.96
C LYS A 93 8.99 8.01 -5.25
N TYR A 94 9.45 8.11 -6.50
CA TYR A 94 10.41 9.14 -6.91
C TYR A 94 9.73 10.49 -7.08
N LEU A 95 8.51 10.53 -7.63
CA LEU A 95 7.69 11.74 -7.67
C LEU A 95 7.39 12.25 -6.27
N PHE A 96 6.97 11.36 -5.37
CA PHE A 96 6.72 11.71 -3.97
C PHE A 96 7.97 12.29 -3.30
N TYR A 97 9.13 11.63 -3.47
CA TYR A 97 10.39 12.10 -2.92
C TYR A 97 10.78 13.50 -3.42
N TRP A 98 10.71 13.74 -4.73
CA TRP A 98 11.08 15.03 -5.31
C TRP A 98 10.03 16.11 -5.06
N ASN A 99 8.75 15.76 -5.01
CA ASN A 99 7.69 16.66 -4.59
C ASN A 99 7.96 17.22 -3.19
N ALA A 100 8.39 16.39 -2.24
CA ALA A 100 8.75 16.85 -0.90
C ALA A 100 10.00 17.75 -0.85
N LYS A 101 10.84 17.74 -1.89
CA LYS A 101 12.07 18.55 -1.97
C LYS A 101 11.90 19.88 -2.68
N ILE A 102 10.94 19.99 -3.60
CA ILE A 102 10.64 21.25 -4.30
C ILE A 102 9.79 22.14 -3.39
N PRO A 103 10.14 23.43 -3.20
CA PRO A 103 9.37 24.38 -2.37
C PRO A 103 7.87 24.35 -2.64
N GLY A 104 7.05 24.46 -1.58
CA GLY A 104 5.59 24.30 -1.68
C GLY A 104 5.09 22.86 -1.70
N GLY A 105 5.97 21.85 -1.66
CA GLY A 105 5.62 20.43 -1.72
C GLY A 105 4.81 19.89 -0.54
N GLN A 106 4.87 20.55 0.61
CA GLN A 106 4.15 20.15 1.82
C GLN A 106 2.62 20.28 1.63
N ILE A 107 2.17 21.23 0.80
CA ILE A 107 0.75 21.48 0.45
C ILE A 107 0.18 20.33 -0.42
N PHE A 108 1.02 19.35 -0.81
CA PHE A 108 0.67 18.23 -1.69
C PHE A 108 0.78 16.87 -0.99
N ASN A 109 1.19 16.83 0.29
CA ASN A 109 1.43 15.60 1.05
C ASN A 109 0.32 15.27 2.06
N GLU A 110 -0.85 15.93 1.96
CA GLU A 110 -1.88 15.91 3.01
C GLU A 110 -2.47 14.53 3.34
N HIS A 111 -2.35 13.53 2.48
CA HIS A 111 -3.03 12.25 2.70
C HIS A 111 -2.18 11.05 2.35
N SER A 112 -1.03 10.85 3.02
CA SER A 112 -0.65 9.46 3.26
C SER A 112 -1.64 8.90 4.29
N ILE A 113 -2.38 7.84 3.97
CA ILE A 113 -3.35 7.17 4.87
C ILE A 113 -2.76 6.85 6.25
N PHE A 114 -1.43 6.80 6.34
CA PHE A 114 -0.68 6.74 7.59
C PHE A 114 -1.04 7.82 8.63
N LEU A 115 -1.40 9.03 8.20
CA LEU A 115 -1.47 10.19 9.08
C LEU A 115 -2.80 10.35 9.80
N SER A 116 -3.91 9.85 9.25
CA SER A 116 -5.21 10.09 9.86
C SER A 116 -5.45 9.22 11.09
N ASN A 117 -5.15 7.91 11.04
CA ASN A 117 -5.70 6.98 12.04
C ASN A 117 -4.67 6.08 12.76
N HIS A 118 -3.35 6.22 12.55
CA HIS A 118 -2.32 5.36 13.17
C HIS A 118 -2.57 3.84 13.00
N SER A 119 -3.10 3.44 11.85
CA SER A 119 -3.51 2.05 11.57
C SER A 119 -4.55 1.51 12.58
N ARG A 120 -5.51 2.34 12.99
CA ARG A 120 -6.66 1.97 13.82
C ARG A 120 -7.96 2.17 13.06
N ASP A 121 -8.92 1.28 13.29
CA ASP A 121 -10.24 1.34 12.67
C ASP A 121 -11.26 2.01 13.61
N PHE A 122 -11.13 3.32 13.79
CA PHE A 122 -12.01 4.07 14.69
C PHE A 122 -13.47 4.09 14.25
N ASP A 123 -13.70 4.07 12.94
CA ASP A 123 -15.02 4.21 12.33
C ASP A 123 -15.69 2.85 12.06
N GLY A 124 -15.05 1.75 12.49
CA GLY A 124 -15.51 0.39 12.20
C GLY A 124 -15.60 0.11 10.70
N LEU A 125 -14.77 0.76 9.88
CA LEU A 125 -14.78 0.67 8.43
C LEU A 125 -14.65 -0.79 7.98
N PHE A 126 -13.84 -1.58 8.68
CA PHE A 126 -13.56 -2.96 8.27
C PHE A 126 -14.80 -3.82 8.53
N GLU A 127 -15.40 -3.69 9.71
CA GLU A 127 -16.64 -4.38 10.09
C GLU A 127 -17.81 -3.98 9.18
N ASN A 128 -18.00 -2.68 8.99
CA ASN A 128 -19.13 -2.13 8.24
C ASN A 128 -19.02 -2.33 6.72
N SER A 129 -17.80 -2.52 6.19
CA SER A 129 -17.61 -2.71 4.75
C SER A 129 -18.06 -4.07 4.22
N GLY A 130 -18.16 -5.09 5.08
CA GLY A 130 -18.33 -6.47 4.62
C GLY A 130 -17.28 -6.93 3.60
N PHE A 131 -16.16 -6.21 3.46
CA PHE A 131 -15.12 -6.51 2.49
C PHE A 131 -14.42 -7.80 2.91
N LYS A 132 -14.38 -8.75 1.97
CA LYS A 132 -13.70 -10.04 2.17
C LYS A 132 -12.53 -10.15 1.21
N LEU A 133 -11.40 -10.55 1.77
CA LEU A 133 -10.22 -10.96 1.02
C LEU A 133 -10.42 -12.41 0.61
N SER A 134 -10.29 -12.68 -0.69
CA SER A 134 -10.36 -14.04 -1.21
C SER A 134 -9.04 -14.39 -1.89
N PHE A 135 -8.47 -15.53 -1.53
CA PHE A 135 -7.35 -16.14 -2.24
C PHE A 135 -7.84 -16.81 -3.53
N SER A 136 -6.95 -16.99 -4.50
CA SER A 136 -7.26 -17.81 -5.66
C SER A 136 -7.36 -19.29 -5.29
N GLU A 137 -7.99 -20.09 -6.13
CA GLU A 137 -8.07 -21.54 -5.92
C GLU A 137 -6.67 -22.17 -5.82
N GLU A 138 -5.74 -21.75 -6.66
CA GLU A 138 -4.34 -22.20 -6.61
C GLU A 138 -3.66 -21.84 -5.27
N GLU A 139 -3.94 -20.65 -4.73
CA GLU A 139 -3.41 -20.22 -3.44
C GLU A 139 -4.01 -21.01 -2.28
N ASN A 140 -5.31 -21.31 -2.35
CA ASN A 140 -5.99 -22.17 -1.38
C ASN A 140 -5.41 -23.58 -1.40
N ILE A 141 -5.22 -24.17 -2.59
CA ILE A 141 -4.60 -25.50 -2.75
C ILE A 141 -3.21 -25.50 -2.11
N LYS A 142 -2.35 -24.54 -2.47
CA LYS A 142 -1.00 -24.42 -1.89
C LYS A 142 -1.01 -24.27 -0.37
N GLY A 143 -1.93 -23.46 0.15
CA GLY A 143 -2.10 -23.28 1.60
C GLY A 143 -2.50 -24.58 2.29
N LYS A 144 -3.51 -25.28 1.75
CA LYS A 144 -3.98 -26.57 2.28
C LYS A 144 -2.91 -27.65 2.20
N ASP A 145 -2.16 -27.73 1.11
CA ASP A 145 -1.07 -28.70 0.96
C ASP A 145 0.05 -28.44 1.96
N TRP A 146 0.39 -27.17 2.18
CA TRP A 146 1.34 -26.80 3.23
C TRP A 146 0.84 -27.22 4.61
N LEU A 147 -0.44 -26.97 4.94
CA LEU A 147 -1.04 -27.38 6.21
C LEU A 147 -1.03 -28.90 6.39
N LYS A 148 -1.42 -29.66 5.36
CA LYS A 148 -1.34 -31.12 5.36
C LYS A 148 0.08 -31.63 5.59
N SER A 149 1.08 -30.96 5.03
CA SER A 149 2.49 -31.27 5.29
C SER A 149 2.92 -31.04 6.74
N LYS A 150 2.12 -30.30 7.53
CA LYS A 150 2.31 -30.07 8.98
C LYS A 150 1.41 -30.96 9.85
N GLY A 151 0.71 -31.91 9.25
CA GLY A 151 -0.15 -32.86 9.97
C GLY A 151 -1.60 -32.40 10.15
N TRP A 152 -2.01 -31.30 9.51
CA TRP A 152 -3.41 -30.90 9.51
C TRP A 152 -4.25 -31.81 8.59
N VAL A 153 -5.42 -32.23 9.06
CA VAL A 153 -6.42 -32.95 8.27
C VAL A 153 -7.59 -32.01 7.96
N GLU A 154 -8.16 -32.13 6.76
CA GLU A 154 -9.29 -31.28 6.36
C GLU A 154 -10.45 -31.41 7.37
N GLY A 155 -10.85 -30.28 7.96
CA GLY A 155 -11.86 -30.21 9.01
C GLY A 155 -11.30 -30.04 10.42
N ASP A 156 -10.01 -30.28 10.64
CA ASP A 156 -9.39 -30.02 11.95
C ASP A 156 -9.44 -28.52 12.27
N PRO A 157 -9.74 -28.16 13.53
CA PRO A 157 -9.75 -26.77 13.96
C PRO A 157 -8.33 -26.19 13.97
N PHE A 158 -8.23 -24.88 13.75
CA PHE A 158 -6.99 -24.14 13.91
C PHE A 158 -7.07 -23.16 15.07
N VAL A 159 -5.95 -22.98 15.76
CA VAL A 159 -5.76 -21.90 16.71
C VAL A 159 -4.90 -20.83 16.05
N CYS A 160 -5.47 -19.65 15.82
CA CYS A 160 -4.71 -18.48 15.40
C CYS A 160 -4.17 -17.77 16.63
N LEU A 161 -2.86 -17.77 16.81
CA LEU A 161 -2.21 -17.05 17.90
C LEU A 161 -1.95 -15.61 17.46
N LEU A 162 -2.69 -14.66 18.03
CA LEU A 162 -2.42 -13.24 17.88
C LEU A 162 -1.29 -12.84 18.84
N VAL A 163 -0.05 -13.15 18.46
CA VAL A 163 1.13 -12.81 19.26
C VAL A 163 1.57 -11.39 18.91
N ARG A 164 1.55 -10.50 19.89
CA ARG A 164 2.16 -9.17 19.82
C ARG A 164 3.39 -9.17 20.72
N ASP A 165 4.54 -8.82 20.16
CA ASP A 165 5.79 -8.59 20.88
C ASP A 165 5.72 -7.35 21.79
#